data_AF-A0A848TG51-F1
#
_entry.id   AF-A0A848TG51-F1
#
_cell.length_a   1.000
_cell.length_b   1.000
_cell.length_c   1.000
_cell.angle_alpha   90.00
_cell.angle_beta   90.00
_cell.angle_gamma   90.00
#
_symmetry.space_group_name_H-M   'P 1'
#
loop_
_entity.id
_entity.type
_entity.pdbx_description
1 polymer ?
#
loop_
_entity_poly.entity_id
_entity_poly.type
_entity_poly.pdbx_seq_one_letter_code
_entity_poly.pdbx_strand_id
1 'polypeptide(L)'
;QLGAGGFEFHGPWGTSVSANLTPHPEDGIADWTDAELVQMITTGVRPDGTPMMPPMGYGYYSRMTEDDLRAIILYLRQIPPLPDPM
;
A
#
# COMPACT_ATOMS: atom_id res chain seq x y z
N GLN A 1 5.76 -1.29 -14.21
CA GLN A 1 4.58 -0.42 -14.03
C GLN A 1 4.65 0.20 -12.64
N LEU A 2 4.21 1.45 -12.47
CA LEU A 2 4.19 2.10 -11.16
C LEU A 2 3.19 1.39 -10.24
N GLY A 3 3.55 1.21 -8.96
CA GLY A 3 2.66 0.60 -7.98
C GLY A 3 2.46 -0.91 -8.12
N ALA A 4 3.14 -1.57 -9.06
CA ALA A 4 2.92 -2.99 -9.34
C ALA A 4 3.36 -3.96 -8.23
N GLY A 5 4.14 -3.50 -7.25
CA GLY A 5 4.71 -4.37 -6.23
C GLY A 5 5.77 -5.34 -6.77
N GLY A 6 5.98 -6.44 -6.06
CA GLY A 6 6.88 -7.54 -6.46
C GLY A 6 8.37 -7.34 -6.20
N PHE A 7 8.81 -6.18 -5.71
CA PHE A 7 10.20 -5.95 -5.35
C PHE A 7 10.55 -6.56 -3.99
N GLU A 8 11.63 -7.34 -3.94
CA GLU A 8 12.13 -7.96 -2.72
C GLU A 8 13.10 -7.03 -1.96
N PHE A 9 12.84 -6.88 -0.67
CA PHE A 9 13.72 -6.20 0.28
C PHE A 9 14.28 -7.22 1.26
N HIS A 10 15.58 -7.42 1.24
CA HIS A 10 16.27 -8.31 2.16
C HIS A 10 16.87 -7.51 3.33
N GLY A 11 16.64 -7.98 4.55
CA GLY A 11 17.24 -7.39 5.75
C GLY A 11 17.28 -8.36 6.93
N PRO A 12 17.78 -7.92 8.10
CA PRO A 12 17.82 -8.72 9.33
C PRO A 12 16.46 -9.23 9.81
N TRP A 13 15.36 -8.65 9.31
CA TRP A 13 13.97 -9.05 9.56
C TRP A 13 13.44 -10.10 8.56
N GLY A 14 14.27 -10.61 7.66
CA GLY A 14 13.88 -11.52 6.57
C GLY A 14 13.66 -10.80 5.25
N THR A 15 12.89 -11.43 4.36
CA THR A 15 12.52 -10.87 3.05
C THR A 15 11.11 -10.29 3.11
N SER A 16 10.96 -9.05 2.66
CA SER A 16 9.65 -8.43 2.44
C SER A 16 9.45 -8.15 0.96
N VAL A 17 8.24 -8.35 0.46
CA VAL A 17 7.87 -8.07 -0.93
C VAL A 17 6.97 -6.85 -0.95
N SER A 18 7.27 -5.85 -1.78
CA SER A 18 6.37 -4.69 -1.96
C SER A 18 5.01 -5.17 -2.47
N ALA A 19 3.93 -4.69 -1.87
CA ALA A 19 2.57 -5.01 -2.30
C ALA A 19 2.22 -4.33 -3.64
N ASN A 20 1.27 -4.90 -4.36
CA ASN A 20 0.61 -4.23 -5.47
C ASN A 20 -0.33 -3.15 -4.91
N LEU A 21 -0.08 -1.90 -5.28
CA LEU A 21 -0.84 -0.70 -4.87
C LEU A 21 -1.75 -0.19 -6.00
N THR A 22 -1.84 -0.91 -7.11
CA THR A 22 -2.77 -0.56 -8.19
C THR A 22 -4.21 -0.92 -7.80
N PRO A 23 -5.24 -0.34 -8.45
CA PRO A 23 -6.64 -0.70 -8.27
C PRO A 23 -7.01 -2.08 -8.87
N HIS A 24 -6.16 -3.10 -8.67
CA HIS A 24 -6.47 -4.48 -9.07
C HIS A 24 -7.40 -5.13 -8.03
N PRO A 25 -8.44 -5.89 -8.45
CA PRO A 25 -9.44 -6.45 -7.55
C PRO A 25 -8.92 -7.60 -6.68
N GLU A 26 -8.00 -8.43 -7.17
CA GLU A 26 -7.60 -9.65 -6.42
C GLU A 26 -6.37 -9.46 -5.51
N ASP A 27 -5.37 -8.73 -5.99
CA ASP A 27 -4.07 -8.58 -5.31
C ASP A 27 -3.66 -7.11 -5.10
N GLY A 28 -4.53 -6.16 -5.46
CA GLY A 28 -4.33 -4.73 -5.32
C GLY A 28 -5.13 -4.10 -4.18
N ILE A 29 -5.43 -2.81 -4.32
CA ILE A 29 -6.12 -2.01 -3.29
C ILE A 29 -7.57 -1.65 -3.65
N ALA A 30 -8.15 -2.26 -4.69
CA ALA A 30 -9.47 -1.87 -5.20
C ALA A 30 -10.57 -1.97 -4.13
N ASP A 31 -10.55 -3.05 -3.36
CA ASP A 31 -11.61 -3.40 -2.40
C ASP A 31 -11.48 -2.68 -1.05
N TRP A 32 -10.35 -2.03 -0.79
CA TRP A 32 -10.14 -1.28 0.46
C TRP A 32 -10.78 0.09 0.34
N THR A 33 -11.44 0.55 1.40
CA THR A 33 -11.98 1.90 1.50
C THR A 33 -10.86 2.93 1.70
N ASP A 34 -11.14 4.20 1.41
CA ASP A 34 -10.16 5.27 1.65
C ASP A 34 -9.81 5.41 3.13
N ALA A 35 -10.76 5.15 4.04
CA ALA A 35 -10.51 5.18 5.48
C ALA A 35 -9.55 4.06 5.92
N GLU A 36 -9.72 2.85 5.36
CA GLU A 36 -8.81 1.72 5.59
C GLU A 36 -7.41 2.00 5.03
N LEU A 37 -7.31 2.64 3.86
CA LEU A 37 -6.04 3.07 3.30
C LEU A 37 -5.35 4.12 4.17
N VAL A 38 -6.08 5.12 4.69
CA VAL A 38 -5.56 6.11 5.63
C VAL A 38 -5.00 5.42 6.88
N GLN A 39 -5.77 4.52 7.48
CA GLN A 39 -5.34 3.77 8.66
C GLN A 39 -4.08 2.96 8.36
N MET A 40 -4.06 2.24 7.24
CA MET A 40 -2.91 1.43 6.85
C MET A 40 -1.65 2.26 6.64
N ILE A 41 -1.74 3.39 5.92
CA ILE A 41 -0.58 4.27 5.64
C ILE A 41 0.00 4.84 6.94
N THR A 42 -0.86 5.21 7.90
CA THR A 42 -0.45 5.92 9.12
C THR A 42 -0.04 4.99 10.27
N THR A 43 -0.61 3.78 10.33
CA THR A 43 -0.38 2.81 11.42
C THR A 43 0.47 1.62 11.02
N GLY A 44 0.62 1.36 9.71
CA GLY A 44 1.29 0.17 9.21
C GLY A 44 0.48 -1.12 9.42
N VAL A 45 -0.83 -1.05 9.61
CA VAL A 45 -1.70 -2.23 9.79
C VAL A 45 -2.65 -2.33 8.60
N ARG A 46 -2.63 -3.46 7.90
CA ARG A 46 -3.53 -3.73 6.78
C ARG A 46 -4.98 -3.91 7.25
N PRO A 47 -5.98 -3.82 6.35
CA PRO A 47 -7.39 -3.97 6.71
C PRO A 47 -7.72 -5.35 7.32
N ASP A 48 -6.95 -6.38 6.96
CA ASP A 48 -7.04 -7.73 7.55
C ASP A 48 -6.40 -7.85 8.95
N GLY A 49 -5.84 -6.76 9.48
CA GLY A 49 -5.16 -6.71 10.77
C GLY A 49 -3.68 -7.11 10.74
N THR A 50 -3.15 -7.51 9.57
CA THR A 50 -1.74 -7.90 9.47
C THR A 50 -0.80 -6.68 9.51
N PRO A 51 0.28 -6.71 10.30
CA PRO A 51 1.24 -5.63 10.32
C PRO A 51 2.10 -5.61 9.05
N MET A 52 2.46 -4.42 8.58
CA MET A 52 3.43 -4.22 7.52
C MET A 52 4.84 -4.53 8.03
N MET A 53 5.58 -5.27 7.21
CA MET A 53 6.95 -5.67 7.53
C MET A 53 7.96 -4.57 7.16
N PRO A 54 9.11 -4.51 7.84
CA PRO A 54 10.19 -3.61 7.45
C PRO A 54 10.67 -3.91 6.01
N PRO A 55 11.24 -2.94 5.26
CA PRO A 55 11.57 -1.58 5.67
C PRO A 55 10.42 -0.58 5.47
N MET A 56 9.17 -1.03 5.43
CA MET A 56 8.03 -0.15 5.18
C MET A 56 7.95 0.98 6.24
N GLY A 57 8.19 2.20 5.79
CA GLY A 57 8.36 3.37 6.65
C GLY A 57 7.06 4.05 7.09
N TYR A 58 6.02 3.32 7.50
CA TYR A 58 4.73 3.91 7.92
C TYR A 58 4.87 4.96 9.04
N GLY A 59 5.88 4.81 9.91
CA GLY A 59 6.20 5.80 10.93
C GLY A 59 6.49 7.21 10.36
N TYR A 60 7.05 7.31 9.15
CA TYR A 60 7.27 8.59 8.47
C TYR A 60 5.97 9.22 7.96
N TYR A 61 4.95 8.39 7.66
CA TYR A 61 3.66 8.86 7.15
C TYR A 61 2.62 9.11 8.26
N SER A 62 2.87 8.62 9.48
CA SER A 62 1.98 8.78 10.64
C SER A 62 1.61 10.24 10.99
N ARG A 63 2.37 11.22 10.49
CA ARG A 63 2.18 12.66 10.74
C ARG A 63 1.69 13.45 9.52
N MET A 64 1.34 12.78 8.43
CA MET A 64 0.79 13.45 7.25
C MET A 64 -0.58 14.06 7.56
N THR A 65 -0.90 15.15 6.86
CA THR A 65 -2.21 15.78 6.98
C THR A 65 -3.28 14.94 6.30
N GLU A 66 -4.54 15.13 6.67
CA GLU A 66 -5.66 14.45 6.01
C GLU A 66 -5.70 14.75 4.50
N ASP A 67 -5.42 16.01 4.12
CA ASP A 67 -5.41 16.44 2.72
C ASP A 67 -4.29 15.75 1.91
N ASP A 68 -3.07 15.63 2.48
CA ASP A 68 -1.98 14.92 1.82
C ASP A 68 -2.29 13.43 1.65
N LEU A 69 -2.86 12.79 2.68
CA LEU A 69 -3.25 11.38 2.62
C LEU A 69 -4.34 11.15 1.58
N ARG A 70 -5.34 12.03 1.52
CA ARG A 70 -6.37 12.02 0.46
C ARG A 70 -5.76 12.19 -0.92
N ALA A 71 -4.82 13.11 -1.10
CA ALA A 71 -4.14 13.32 -2.38
C ALA A 71 -3.37 12.06 -2.82
N ILE A 72 -2.67 11.39 -1.90
CA ILE A 72 -1.99 10.12 -2.18
C ILE A 72 -3.01 9.06 -2.60
N ILE A 73 -4.08 8.89 -1.83
CA ILE A 73 -5.09 7.86 -2.13
C ILE A 73 -5.74 8.13 -3.49
N LEU A 74 -6.15 9.36 -3.77
CA LEU A 74 -6.69 9.76 -5.08
C LEU A 74 -5.71 9.45 -6.21
N TYR A 75 -4.41 9.70 -6.01
CA TYR A 75 -3.40 9.33 -6.99
C TYR A 75 -3.31 7.81 -7.20
N LEU A 76 -3.27 7.02 -6.12
CA LEU A 76 -3.22 5.55 -6.19
C LEU A 76 -4.42 4.97 -6.94
N ARG A 77 -5.62 5.54 -6.73
CA ARG A 77 -6.86 5.16 -7.44
C ARG A 77 -6.81 5.43 -8.95
N GLN A 78 -5.98 6.37 -9.40
CA GLN A 78 -5.83 6.71 -10.81
C GLN A 78 -4.75 5.89 -11.53
N ILE A 79 -3.91 5.16 -10.80
CA ILE A 79 -2.91 4.28 -11.41
C ILE A 79 -3.66 3.21 -12.20
N PRO A 80 -3.29 2.93 -13.46
CA PRO A 80 -3.87 1.82 -14.20
C PRO A 80 -3.70 0.51 -13.41
N PRO A 81 -4.75 -0.32 -13.29
CA PRO A 81 -4.63 -1.63 -12.66
C PRO A 81 -3.54 -2.44 -13.36
N LEU A 82 -2.88 -3.34 -12.63
CA LEU A 82 -2.08 -4.35 -13.31
C LEU A 82 -2.97 -5.15 -14.26
N PRO A 83 -2.44 -5.58 -15.42
CA PRO A 83 -3.15 -6.55 -16.24
C PRO A 83 -3.40 -7.79 -15.40
N ASP A 84 -4.61 -8.33 -15.50
CA ASP A 84 -4.94 -9.64 -14.96
C ASP A 84 -3.89 -10.65 -15.49
N PRO A 85 -3.15 -11.38 -14.63
CA PRO A 85 -2.34 -12.48 -15.12
C PRO A 85 -3.32 -13.50 -15.74
N MET A 86 -3.28 -13.59 -17.07
CA MET A 86 -3.84 -14.71 -17.85
C MET A 86 -3.20 -16.06 -17.45
#